data_AF-A0A7X8RDL1-F1
#
_entry.id   AF-A0A7X8RDL1-F1
#
_cell.length_a   1.000
_cell.length_b   1.000
_cell.length_c   1.000
_cell.angle_alpha   90.00
_cell.angle_beta   90.00
_cell.angle_gamma   90.00
#
_symmetry.space_group_name_H-M   'P 1'
#
loop_
_entity.id
_entity.type
_entity.pdbx_description
1 polymer ?
#
loop_
_entity_poly.entity_id
_entity_poly.type
_entity_poly.pdbx_seq_one_letter_code
_entity_poly.pdbx_strand_id
1 'polypeptide(L)' 'MNPFKRLFRSRDKPKNSLSRSRYNFLFGGTTSGKTVNERTAMQTTAVYACVRILAEAIAGLPLHVYRYRLDGGKERIA' A
#
# COMPACT_ATOMS: atom_id res chain seq x y z
N MET A 1 -0.70 -40.36 -32.24
CA MET A 1 -0.48 -38.95 -31.83
C MET A 1 -1.82 -38.36 -31.43
N ASN A 2 -2.08 -38.21 -30.13
CA ASN A 2 -3.44 -37.98 -29.62
C ASN A 2 -3.79 -36.48 -29.54
N PRO A 3 -4.91 -36.03 -30.11
CA PRO A 3 -5.29 -34.61 -30.24
C PRO A 3 -5.66 -33.95 -28.90
N PHE A 4 -5.96 -34.74 -27.86
CA PHE A 4 -6.44 -34.25 -26.57
C PHE A 4 -5.37 -33.67 -25.63
N LYS A 5 -4.08 -33.87 -25.92
CA LYS A 5 -2.98 -33.36 -25.08
C LYS A 5 -2.83 -31.83 -25.12
N ARG A 6 -3.47 -31.17 -26.08
CA ARG A 6 -3.41 -29.72 -26.28
C ARG A 6 -4.55 -28.97 -25.55
N LEU A 7 -5.58 -29.68 -25.10
CA LEU A 7 -6.75 -29.11 -24.43
C LEU A 7 -6.56 -29.00 -22.90
N PHE A 8 -5.74 -29.87 -22.30
CA PHE A 8 -5.43 -29.87 -20.86
C PHE A 8 -3.97 -29.48 -20.58
N ARG A 9 -3.58 -28.29 -21.05
CA ARG A 9 -2.28 -27.72 -20.70
C ARG A 9 -2.42 -27.03 -19.35
N SER A 10 -1.78 -27.56 -18.30
CA SER A 10 -1.69 -26.87 -17.01
C SER A 10 -1.02 -25.51 -17.24
N ARG A 11 -1.77 -24.43 -17.03
CA ARG A 11 -1.26 -23.05 -17.05
C ARG A 11 -0.40 -22.86 -15.82
N ASP A 12 0.82 -23.40 -15.83
CA ASP A 12 1.68 -23.22 -14.68
C ASP A 12 3.14 -22.92 -15.02
N LYS A 13 3.68 -21.99 -14.23
CA LYS A 13 5.05 -21.47 -14.14
C LYS A 13 5.39 -20.27 -15.05
N PRO A 14 5.05 -19.03 -14.64
CA PRO A 14 5.68 -17.83 -15.21
C PRO A 14 7.19 -17.92 -14.99
N LYS A 15 7.97 -17.93 -16.07
CA LYS A 15 9.40 -18.26 -16.01
C LYS A 15 10.35 -17.08 -15.80
N ASN A 16 9.90 -15.82 -15.76
CA ASN A 16 10.82 -14.69 -15.55
C ASN A 16 10.12 -13.52 -14.83
N SER A 17 10.14 -13.47 -13.50
CA SER A 17 9.91 -12.22 -12.77
C SER A 17 11.26 -11.57 -12.49
N LEU A 18 11.59 -10.52 -13.23
CA LEU A 18 12.80 -9.74 -12.98
C LEU A 18 12.76 -9.17 -11.56
N SER A 19 13.88 -9.23 -10.85
CA SER A 19 14.10 -8.70 -9.49
C SER A 19 13.71 -7.21 -9.31
N ARG A 20 13.46 -6.48 -10.41
CA ARG A 20 12.89 -5.12 -10.46
C ARG A 20 11.37 -5.06 -10.23
N SER A 21 10.69 -6.21 -10.17
CA SER A 21 9.25 -6.40 -9.93
C SER A 21 8.84 -6.27 -8.46
N ARG A 22 9.54 -5.50 -7.62
CA ARG A 22 9.08 -5.19 -6.25
C ARG A 22 8.05 -4.06 -6.24
N TYR A 23 8.13 -3.15 -7.21
CA TYR A 23 7.15 -2.06 -7.35
C TYR A 23 5.88 -2.48 -8.11
N ASN A 24 5.88 -3.61 -8.82
CA ASN A 24 4.66 -4.15 -9.45
C ASN A 24 3.63 -4.68 -8.43
N PHE A 25 4.03 -4.92 -7.18
CA PHE A 25 3.04 -5.25 -6.15
C PHE A 25 2.30 -3.99 -5.67
N LEU A 26 3.01 -2.86 -5.58
CA LEU A 26 2.46 -1.57 -5.12
C LEU A 26 1.84 -0.75 -6.26
N PHE A 27 2.30 -0.94 -7.49
CA PHE A 27 1.92 -0.16 -8.69
C PHE A 27 1.72 -1.01 -9.95
N GLY A 28 1.61 -2.34 -9.84
CA GLY A 28 1.37 -3.21 -10.99
C GLY A 28 -0.11 -3.38 -11.31
N GLY A 29 -0.39 -4.21 -12.31
CA GLY A 29 -1.75 -4.45 -12.78
C GLY A 29 -2.66 -4.96 -11.67
N THR A 30 -3.82 -4.32 -11.52
CA THR A 30 -4.86 -4.81 -10.62
C THR A 30 -5.52 -6.05 -11.21
N THR A 31 -6.08 -6.92 -10.38
CA THR A 31 -6.85 -8.11 -10.83
C THR A 31 -7.99 -7.73 -11.78
N SER A 32 -8.52 -6.51 -11.66
CA SER A 32 -9.58 -5.96 -12.50
C SER A 32 -9.08 -5.29 -13.79
N GLY A 33 -7.76 -5.20 -14.01
CA GLY A 33 -7.16 -4.55 -15.18
C GLY A 33 -7.35 -3.03 -15.23
N LYS A 34 -7.78 -2.41 -14.13
CA LYS A 34 -7.99 -0.96 -13.99
C LYS A 34 -6.88 -0.35 -13.13
N THR A 35 -6.31 0.76 -13.57
CA THR A 35 -5.34 1.50 -12.75
C THR A 35 -6.07 2.14 -11.57
N VAL A 36 -5.67 1.79 -10.35
CA VAL A 36 -6.19 2.39 -9.12
C VAL A 36 -5.16 3.38 -8.62
N ASN A 37 -5.56 4.63 -8.47
CA ASN A 37 -4.76 5.71 -7.87
C ASN A 37 -5.48 6.20 -6.60
N GLU A 38 -4.85 7.10 -5.87
CA GLU A 38 -5.36 7.62 -4.59
C GLU A 38 -6.76 8.22 -4.76
N ARG A 39 -6.98 8.92 -5.89
CA ARG A 39 -8.26 9.56 -6.19
C ARG A 39 -9.37 8.54 -6.51
N THR A 40 -9.08 7.49 -7.26
CA THR A 40 -10.05 6.44 -7.60
C THR A 40 -10.28 5.48 -6.43
N ALA A 41 -9.28 5.25 -5.59
CA ALA A 41 -9.43 4.49 -4.35
C ALA A 41 -10.39 5.19 -3.37
N MET A 42 -10.24 6.51 -3.20
CA MET A 42 -11.08 7.31 -2.29
C MET A 42 -12.55 7.43 -2.73
N GLN A 43 -12.89 7.09 -3.98
CA GLN A 43 -14.29 7.01 -4.44
C GLN A 43 -15.03 5.80 -3.85
N THR A 44 -14.33 4.85 -3.24
CA THR A 44 -14.94 3.71 -2.55
C THR A 44 -15.22 4.04 -1.10
N THR A 45 -16.47 3.90 -0.66
CA THR A 45 -16.91 4.27 0.70
C THR A 45 -16.17 3.52 1.80
N ALA A 46 -15.87 2.24 1.60
CA ALA A 46 -15.10 1.43 2.56
C ALA A 46 -13.68 1.97 2.76
N VAL A 47 -13.00 2.36 1.67
CA VAL A 47 -11.65 2.93 1.73
C VAL A 47 -11.69 4.28 2.44
N TYR A 48 -12.64 5.14 2.07
CA TYR A 48 -12.81 6.45 2.70
C TYR A 48 -13.05 6.34 4.21
N ALA A 49 -13.92 5.41 4.65
CA ALA A 49 -14.21 5.18 6.06
C ALA A 49 -12.97 4.76 6.86
N CYS A 50 -12.18 3.81 6.34
CA CYS A 50 -10.95 3.37 6.99
C CYS A 50 -9.91 4.49 7.10
N VAL A 51 -9.68 5.23 6.01
CA VAL A 51 -8.73 6.36 6.00
C VAL A 51 -9.18 7.45 6.97
N ARG A 52 -10.48 7.76 7.03
CA ARG A 52 -11.05 8.73 7.97
C ARG A 52 -10.77 8.33 9.42
N ILE A 53 -11.08 7.09 9.80
CA ILE A 53 -10.87 6.61 11.18
C ILE A 53 -9.39 6.69 11.56
N LEU A 54 -8.47 6.29 10.67
CA LEU A 54 -7.04 6.38 10.92
C LEU A 54 -6.54 7.83 11.03
N ALA A 55 -7.01 8.70 10.14
CA ALA A 55 -6.60 10.11 10.12
C ALA A 55 -7.11 10.87 11.35
N GLU A 56 -8.38 10.65 11.74
CA GLU A 56 -8.96 11.21 12.97
C GLU A 56 -8.22 10.73 14.21
N ALA A 57 -7.91 9.43 14.28
CA ALA A 57 -7.15 8.87 15.39
C ALA A 57 -5.78 9.56 15.51
N ILE A 58 -5.03 9.65 14.41
CA ILE A 58 -3.69 10.27 14.38
C ILE A 58 -3.75 11.77 14.72
N ALA A 59 -4.73 12.50 14.20
CA ALA A 59 -4.89 13.92 14.46
C ALA A 59 -5.28 14.23 15.91
N GLY A 60 -5.92 13.28 16.61
CA GLY A 60 -6.30 13.42 18.01
C GLY A 60 -5.16 13.20 19.02
N LEU A 61 -3.98 12.70 18.62
CA LEU A 61 -2.89 12.48 19.58
C LEU A 61 -2.24 13.80 20.02
N PRO A 62 -1.99 14.00 21.32
CA PRO A 62 -1.21 15.13 21.79
C PRO A 62 0.24 15.02 21.30
N LEU A 63 0.72 16.06 20.62
CA LEU A 63 2.10 16.16 20.16
C LEU A 63 2.90 17.02 21.15
N HIS A 64 3.76 16.37 21.93
CA HIS A 64 4.66 17.05 22.86
C HIS A 64 5.94 17.50 22.15
N VAL A 65 6.21 18.80 22.17
CA VAL A 65 7.41 19.38 21.56
C VAL A 65 8.45 19.65 22.64
N TYR A 66 9.65 19.10 22.46
CA TYR A 66 10.76 19.28 23.39
C TYR A 66 11.91 20.07 22.75
N ARG A 67 12.52 20.98 23.53
CA ARG A 67 13.76 21.69 23.17
C ARG A 67 14.88 21.30 24.11
N TYR A 68 16.07 21.14 23.53
CA TYR A 68 17.30 20.96 24.30
C TYR A 68 17.78 22.31 24.87
N ARG A 69 18.09 22.34 26.17
CA ARG A 69 18.73 23.46 26.85
C ARG A 69 20.26 23.38 26.69
N LEU A 70 20.92 24.52 26.90
CA LEU A 70 22.38 24.61 26.96
C LEU A 70 22.97 23.70 28.05
N ASP A 71 22.21 23.47 29.12
CA ASP A 71 22.59 22.64 30.27
C ASP A 71 22.41 21.13 30.02
N GLY A 72 22.07 20.72 28.78
CA GLY A 72 21.87 19.31 28.38
C GLY A 72 20.50 18.72 28.71
N GLY A 73 19.64 19.44 29.46
CA GLY A 73 18.27 19.01 29.77
C GLY A 73 17.28 19.22 28.61
N LYS A 74 16.14 18.53 28.66
CA LYS A 74 15.00 18.74 27.73
C LYS A 74 13.90 19.54 28.43
N GLU A 75 13.27 20.46 27.71
CA GLU A 75 12.14 21.27 28.18
C GLU A 75 10.94 21.10 27.25
N ARG A 76 9.75 20.92 27.80
CA ARG A 76 8.51 20.88 27.01
C ARG A 76 8.10 22.30 26.65
N ILE A 77 7.92 22.56 25.35
CA ILE A 77 7.48 23.84 24.79
C ILE A 77 5.99 23.82 24.46
N ALA A 78 5.48 22.66 24.01
CA ALA A 78 4.08 22.44 23.65
C ALA A 78 3.64 21.03 24.05
#